data_AF-A0A0L6UC93-F1
#
_entry.id   AF-A0A0L6UC93-F1
#
_cell.length_a   1.000
_cell.length_b   1.000
_cell.length_c   1.000
_cell.angle_alpha   90.00
_cell.angle_beta   90.00
_cell.angle_gamma   90.00
#
_symmetry.space_group_name_H-M   'P 1'
#
loop_
_entity.id
_entity.type
_entity.pdbx_description
1 polymer ?
#
loop_
_entity_poly.entity_id
_entity_poly.type
_entity_poly.pdbx_seq_one_letter_code
_entity_poly.pdbx_strand_id
1 'polypeptide(L)'
;MNTYIIKIITAECFRKHEVFALAMLDDKTMPSSTLWTLSAYGPEDFFDFKLRLAQKLHYSPNQFRLWVLEERDNQLLRSVISADKNCNAVSEITIIDYTNLWAKKTQRMIFVKQFDASKHKLTRIGHFHVDHRLRDLSHLVKAHTNFPQNKHLEFYEVKSKLE
;
A
#
# COMPACT_ATOMS: atom_id res chain seq x y z
N MET A 1 11.48 21.08 18.84
CA MET A 1 11.57 19.79 18.13
C MET A 1 10.37 19.67 17.24
N ASN A 2 10.57 19.49 15.94
CA ASN A 2 9.46 19.27 15.02
C ASN A 2 9.02 17.81 15.13
N THR A 3 7.74 17.60 15.43
CA THR A 3 7.13 16.29 15.50
C THR A 3 6.30 16.10 14.24
N TYR A 4 6.54 15.01 13.52
CA TYR A 4 5.78 14.64 12.34
C TYR A 4 4.81 13.53 12.71
N ILE A 5 3.58 13.62 12.19
CA ILE A 5 2.56 12.60 12.38
C ILE A 5 2.62 11.66 11.17
N ILE A 6 2.91 10.39 11.43
CA ILE A 6 2.94 9.34 10.41
C ILE A 6 1.72 8.45 10.60
N LYS A 7 0.91 8.35 9.55
CA LYS A 7 -0.18 7.40 9.44
C LYS A 7 0.34 6.11 8.83
N ILE A 8 -0.04 5.00 9.45
CA ILE A 8 0.36 3.66 9.04
C ILE A 8 -0.84 2.99 8.37
N ILE A 9 -0.64 2.53 7.14
CA ILE A 9 -1.61 1.75 6.38
C ILE A 9 -1.11 0.32 6.29
N THR A 10 -1.88 -0.64 6.80
CA THR A 10 -1.58 -2.05 6.57
C THR A 10 -2.32 -2.55 5.33
N ALA A 11 -1.94 -3.72 4.82
CA ALA A 11 -2.72 -4.43 3.80
C ALA A 11 -4.20 -4.64 4.22
N GLU A 12 -4.47 -4.78 5.52
CA GLU A 12 -5.82 -4.87 6.05
C GLU A 12 -6.59 -3.55 5.96
N CYS A 13 -5.94 -2.43 6.31
CA CYS A 13 -6.50 -1.08 6.13
C CYS A 13 -6.87 -0.87 4.65
N PHE A 14 -5.97 -1.27 3.73
CA PHE A 14 -6.22 -1.17 2.30
C PHE A 14 -7.46 -1.96 1.88
N ARG A 15 -7.65 -3.20 2.35
CA ARG A 15 -8.81 -4.04 1.97
C ARG A 15 -10.16 -3.46 2.42
N LYS A 16 -10.19 -2.76 3.56
CA LYS A 16 -11.43 -2.19 4.13
C LYS A 16 -11.81 -0.83 3.54
N HIS A 17 -10.93 -0.20 2.76
CA HIS A 17 -11.15 1.15 2.24
C HIS A 17 -12.05 1.16 1.00
N GLU A 18 -13.08 2.01 0.96
CA GLU A 18 -14.07 2.00 -0.13
C GLU A 18 -13.73 2.96 -1.29
N VAL A 19 -12.90 3.99 -1.05
CA VAL A 19 -12.62 5.03 -2.06
C VAL A 19 -11.68 4.52 -3.18
N PHE A 20 -11.49 5.30 -4.24
CA PHE A 20 -10.72 4.89 -5.41
C PHE A 20 -9.19 4.95 -5.26
N ALA A 21 -8.66 5.79 -4.35
CA ALA A 21 -7.22 5.88 -4.05
C ALA A 21 -6.70 4.75 -3.14
N LEU A 22 -5.37 4.66 -2.96
CA LEU A 22 -4.76 3.77 -1.97
C LEU A 22 -5.21 4.16 -0.56
N ALA A 23 -5.17 5.45 -0.26
CA ALA A 23 -5.84 6.14 0.83
C ALA A 23 -5.97 7.63 0.49
N MET A 24 -6.97 8.30 1.07
CA MET A 24 -7.04 9.76 1.10
C MET A 24 -6.58 10.24 2.49
N LEU A 25 -5.75 11.29 2.53
CA LEU A 25 -5.17 11.84 3.76
C LEU A 25 -6.25 12.36 4.73
N ASP A 26 -7.35 12.85 4.17
CA ASP A 26 -8.48 13.53 4.81
C ASP A 26 -9.79 12.74 4.71
N ASP A 27 -9.71 11.45 4.34
CA ASP A 27 -10.89 10.63 4.10
C ASP A 27 -11.73 10.47 5.37
N LYS A 28 -12.85 11.20 5.46
CA LYS A 28 -13.82 11.04 6.55
C LYS A 28 -14.52 9.69 6.52
N THR A 29 -14.38 8.93 5.43
CA THR A 29 -14.90 7.55 5.32
C THR A 29 -13.90 6.50 5.80
N MET A 30 -12.62 6.85 5.98
CA MET A 30 -11.72 6.04 6.79
C MET A 30 -12.21 6.09 8.23
N PRO A 31 -12.50 4.95 8.87
CA PRO A 31 -12.81 4.97 10.29
C PRO A 31 -11.58 5.51 11.03
N SER A 32 -11.74 6.66 11.71
CA SER A 32 -10.67 7.39 12.42
C SER A 32 -9.90 6.52 13.43
N SER A 33 -10.47 5.37 13.82
CA SER A 33 -9.93 4.39 14.75
C SER A 33 -9.01 3.32 14.13
N THR A 34 -8.87 3.24 12.80
CA THR A 34 -8.16 2.10 12.16
C THR A 34 -6.77 2.45 11.61
N LEU A 35 -6.46 3.74 11.44
CA LEU A 35 -5.13 4.16 11.00
C LEU A 35 -4.21 4.35 12.21
N TRP A 36 -3.29 3.41 12.38
CA TRP A 36 -2.26 3.50 13.39
C TRP A 36 -1.44 4.77 13.15
N THR A 37 -1.41 5.65 14.13
CA THR A 37 -0.70 6.93 14.01
C THR A 37 0.49 6.91 14.95
N LEU A 38 1.63 7.37 14.44
CA LEU A 38 2.90 7.44 15.16
C LEU A 38 3.50 8.83 15.03
N SER A 39 3.91 9.38 16.16
CA SER A 39 4.82 10.52 16.17
C SER A 39 6.21 10.01 15.78
N ALA A 40 6.82 10.64 14.78
CA ALA A 40 8.26 10.62 14.57
C ALA A 40 8.86 11.92 15.08
N TYR A 41 10.03 11.78 15.70
CA TYR A 41 10.81 12.91 16.19
C TYR A 41 11.78 13.31 15.08
N GLY A 42 11.86 14.58 14.69
CA GLY A 42 12.95 15.01 13.82
C GLY A 42 14.27 15.11 14.59
N PRO A 43 15.41 14.56 14.11
CA PRO A 43 15.64 13.73 12.92
C PRO A 43 15.91 12.26 13.31
N GLU A 44 14.86 11.48 13.55
CA GLU A 44 14.96 10.03 13.77
C GLU A 44 15.41 9.34 12.48
N ASP A 45 16.41 8.46 12.59
CA ASP A 45 16.86 7.65 11.47
C ASP A 45 15.76 6.65 11.06
N PHE A 46 15.69 6.33 9.77
CA PHE A 46 14.70 5.38 9.25
C PHE A 46 14.80 4.01 9.93
N PHE A 47 16.01 3.55 10.26
CA PHE A 47 16.23 2.29 10.95
C PHE A 47 15.64 2.32 12.37
N ASP A 48 15.87 3.40 13.11
CA ASP A 48 15.34 3.58 14.47
C ASP A 48 13.80 3.65 14.45
N PHE A 49 13.25 4.39 13.49
CA PHE A 49 11.80 4.42 13.25
C PHE A 49 11.25 3.01 12.96
N LYS A 50 11.89 2.26 12.04
CA LYS A 50 11.46 0.91 11.68
C LYS A 50 11.54 -0.04 12.87
N LEU A 51 12.58 0.05 13.68
CA LEU A 51 12.76 -0.75 14.88
C LEU A 51 11.66 -0.47 15.91
N ARG A 52 11.38 0.81 16.18
CA ARG A 52 10.33 1.23 17.11
C ARG A 52 8.94 0.82 16.64
N LEU A 53 8.67 0.97 15.35
CA LEU A 53 7.42 0.50 14.74
C LEU A 53 7.28 -1.03 14.87
N ALA A 54 8.36 -1.77 14.63
CA ALA A 54 8.40 -3.23 14.77
C ALA A 54 8.03 -3.65 16.21
N GLN A 55 8.67 -3.03 17.21
CA GLN A 55 8.41 -3.27 18.62
C GLN A 55 6.94 -3.01 18.98
N LYS A 56 6.39 -1.87 18.55
CA LYS A 56 4.99 -1.49 18.85
C LYS A 56 3.97 -2.43 18.21
N LEU A 57 4.28 -2.97 17.04
CA LEU A 57 3.43 -3.92 16.33
C LEU A 57 3.71 -5.38 16.67
N HIS A 58 4.63 -5.65 17.61
CA HIS A 58 5.05 -7.00 17.99
C HIS A 58 5.60 -7.84 16.82
N TYR A 59 6.33 -7.19 15.91
CA TYR A 59 7.04 -7.82 14.81
C TYR A 59 8.56 -7.64 14.96
N SER A 60 9.32 -8.51 14.31
CA SER A 60 10.74 -8.28 13.99
C SER A 60 10.85 -7.32 12.80
N PRO A 61 11.85 -6.43 12.74
CA PRO A 61 12.08 -5.53 11.59
C PRO A 61 12.24 -6.26 10.25
N ASN A 62 12.57 -7.55 10.27
CA ASN A 62 12.69 -8.39 9.08
C ASN A 62 11.38 -9.04 8.65
N GLN A 63 10.30 -8.92 9.44
CA GLN A 63 8.98 -9.50 9.15
C GLN A 63 8.07 -8.57 8.34
N PHE A 64 8.53 -7.36 8.00
CA PHE A 64 7.79 -6.44 7.14
C PHE A 64 8.71 -5.49 6.36
N ARG A 65 8.15 -4.93 5.30
CA ARG A 65 8.73 -3.83 4.53
C ARG A 65 7.89 -2.57 4.68
N LEU A 66 8.58 -1.42 4.62
CA LEU A 66 7.97 -0.11 4.63
C LEU A 66 8.01 0.50 3.24
N TRP A 67 6.89 1.12 2.91
CA TRP A 67 6.60 1.67 1.61
C TRP A 67 6.09 3.09 1.82
N VAL A 68 6.82 4.07 1.30
CA VAL A 68 6.45 5.48 1.44
C VAL A 68 5.42 5.79 0.36
N LEU A 69 4.28 6.35 0.76
CA LEU A 69 3.33 6.92 -0.18
C LEU A 69 3.76 8.34 -0.51
N GLU A 70 3.93 8.59 -1.80
CA GLU A 70 4.11 9.94 -2.32
C GLU A 70 2.77 10.52 -2.75
N GLU A 71 2.54 11.76 -2.34
CA GLU A 71 1.50 12.60 -2.89
C GLU A 71 1.96 13.15 -4.24
N ARG A 72 1.11 13.01 -5.26
CA ARG A 72 1.25 13.70 -6.53
C ARG A 72 0.01 14.54 -6.76
N ASP A 73 0.21 15.82 -7.03
CA ASP A 73 -0.83 16.78 -7.43
C ASP A 73 -2.00 16.91 -6.43
N ASN A 74 -1.68 16.97 -5.13
CA ASN A 74 -2.55 17.44 -4.04
C ASN A 74 -3.94 16.80 -3.91
N GLN A 75 -4.11 15.50 -4.15
CA GLN A 75 -5.39 14.85 -3.77
C GLN A 75 -5.38 13.33 -3.64
N LEU A 76 -4.43 12.61 -4.26
CA LEU A 76 -4.49 11.14 -4.27
C LEU A 76 -3.08 10.54 -4.14
N LEU A 77 -2.81 9.88 -3.01
CA LEU A 77 -1.61 9.05 -2.81
C LEU A 77 -1.67 7.85 -3.76
N ARG A 78 -0.69 7.73 -4.65
CA ARG A 78 -0.73 6.77 -5.76
C ARG A 78 0.52 5.95 -5.95
N SER A 79 1.70 6.54 -5.73
CA SER A 79 2.97 5.84 -5.88
C SER A 79 3.48 5.33 -4.54
N VAL A 80 3.99 4.10 -4.58
CA VAL A 80 4.64 3.44 -3.48
C VAL A 80 6.11 3.28 -3.82
N ILE A 81 6.98 3.82 -2.96
CA ILE A 81 8.43 3.69 -3.09
C ILE A 81 8.96 2.86 -1.92
N SER A 82 9.83 1.91 -2.22
CA SER A 82 10.48 1.09 -1.19
C SER A 82 11.36 2.00 -0.34
N ALA A 83 11.14 1.97 0.98
CA ALA A 83 11.93 2.76 1.91
C ALA A 83 13.33 2.15 2.20
N ASP A 84 13.64 0.98 1.61
CA ASP A 84 14.78 0.13 2.00
C ASP A 84 16.18 0.73 1.70
N LYS A 85 16.31 1.88 1.03
CA LYS A 85 17.60 2.56 0.81
C LYS A 85 17.46 4.09 0.74
N ASN A 86 18.19 4.80 1.60
CA ASN A 86 18.43 6.26 1.53
C ASN A 86 17.20 7.17 1.65
N CYS A 87 16.06 6.68 2.10
CA CYS A 87 14.95 7.56 2.46
C CYS A 87 15.22 8.18 3.82
N ASN A 88 15.83 9.37 3.85
CA ASN A 88 15.77 10.27 5.00
C ASN A 88 14.34 10.81 5.23
N ALA A 89 13.42 10.52 4.31
CA ALA A 89 12.05 10.99 4.33
C ALA A 89 11.12 9.87 4.78
N VAL A 90 10.72 9.90 6.05
CA VAL A 90 9.49 9.26 6.48
C VAL A 90 8.35 10.22 6.11
N SER A 91 7.48 9.83 5.18
CA SER A 91 6.34 10.67 4.80
C SER A 91 5.20 10.53 5.81
N GLU A 92 4.20 11.41 5.68
CA GLU A 92 2.99 11.37 6.50
C GLU A 92 2.22 10.06 6.38
N ILE A 93 2.43 9.25 5.33
CA ILE A 93 1.78 7.94 5.20
C ILE A 93 2.74 6.84 4.73
N THR A 94 2.85 5.79 5.55
CA THR A 94 3.65 4.60 5.26
C THR A 94 2.78 3.34 5.18
N ILE A 95 2.99 2.52 4.15
CA ILE A 95 2.38 1.20 4.01
C ILE A 95 3.27 0.13 4.65
N ILE A 96 2.68 -0.73 5.47
CA ILE A 96 3.32 -1.93 5.99
C ILE A 96 2.88 -3.13 5.18
N ASP A 97 3.88 -3.82 4.63
CA ASP A 97 3.69 -5.02 3.84
C ASP A 97 4.39 -6.22 4.46
N TYR A 98 3.58 -7.23 4.80
CA TYR A 98 4.00 -8.49 5.40
C TYR A 98 4.02 -9.64 4.39
N THR A 99 3.49 -9.43 3.17
CA THR A 99 3.11 -10.56 2.29
C THR A 99 4.25 -11.05 1.41
N ASN A 100 5.32 -10.27 1.23
CA ASN A 100 6.45 -10.71 0.40
C ASN A 100 7.80 -10.11 0.82
N LEU A 101 8.39 -10.66 1.88
CA LEU A 101 9.73 -10.28 2.37
C LEU A 101 10.86 -10.62 1.38
N TRP A 102 10.56 -11.41 0.35
CA TRP A 102 11.50 -11.84 -0.69
C TRP A 102 11.25 -11.15 -2.03
N ALA A 103 10.34 -10.17 -2.10
CA ALA A 103 10.11 -9.42 -3.31
C ALA A 103 11.44 -8.84 -3.80
N LYS A 104 11.77 -9.13 -5.06
CA LYS A 104 13.01 -8.65 -5.69
C LYS A 104 12.96 -7.14 -5.76
N LYS A 105 14.11 -6.47 -5.63
CA LYS A 105 14.20 -5.00 -5.73
C LYS A 105 13.69 -4.44 -7.06
N THR A 106 13.64 -5.27 -8.11
CA THR A 106 13.13 -4.92 -9.44
C THR A 106 11.62 -5.02 -9.54
N GLN A 107 10.96 -5.70 -8.61
CA GLN A 107 9.51 -5.88 -8.64
C GLN A 107 8.79 -4.60 -8.24
N ARG A 108 7.68 -4.33 -8.91
CA ARG A 108 6.77 -3.24 -8.57
C ARG A 108 5.63 -3.79 -7.73
N MET A 109 5.27 -3.06 -6.68
CA MET A 109 4.01 -3.30 -5.98
C MET A 109 2.87 -2.66 -6.77
N ILE A 110 1.86 -3.45 -7.11
CA ILE A 110 0.64 -2.98 -7.76
C ILE A 110 -0.57 -3.31 -6.90
N PHE A 111 -1.49 -2.37 -6.78
CA PHE A 111 -2.75 -2.56 -6.07
C PHE A 111 -3.84 -2.91 -7.07
N VAL A 112 -4.61 -3.95 -6.78
CA VAL A 112 -5.61 -4.48 -7.70
C VAL A 112 -7.00 -4.38 -7.08
N LYS A 113 -7.93 -3.92 -7.90
CA LYS A 113 -9.36 -3.87 -7.60
C LYS A 113 -10.11 -4.69 -8.64
N GLN A 114 -11.14 -5.38 -8.21
CA GLN A 114 -12.09 -6.08 -9.05
C GLN A 114 -13.36 -5.25 -9.16
N PHE A 115 -13.81 -4.98 -10.39
CA PHE A 115 -15.15 -4.45 -10.62
C PHE A 115 -16.12 -5.60 -10.94
N ASP A 116 -17.18 -5.75 -10.14
CA ASP A 116 -18.30 -6.65 -10.40
C ASP A 116 -19.41 -5.82 -11.07
N ALA A 117 -19.52 -5.96 -12.39
CA ALA A 117 -20.48 -5.22 -13.20
C ALA A 117 -21.94 -5.54 -12.83
N SER A 118 -22.23 -6.79 -12.41
CA SER A 118 -23.58 -7.20 -12.03
C SER A 118 -24.07 -6.51 -10.75
N LYS A 119 -23.13 -6.20 -9.85
CA LYS A 119 -23.41 -5.53 -8.57
C LYS A 119 -23.06 -4.05 -8.57
N HIS A 120 -22.55 -3.53 -9.68
CA HIS A 120 -21.95 -2.19 -9.77
C HIS A 120 -20.99 -1.90 -8.60
N LYS A 121 -20.19 -2.90 -8.22
CA LYS A 121 -19.37 -2.85 -7.01
C LYS A 121 -17.90 -3.03 -7.31
N LEU A 122 -17.08 -2.11 -6.82
CA LEU A 122 -15.63 -2.22 -6.81
C LEU A 122 -15.17 -2.86 -5.49
N THR A 123 -14.43 -3.97 -5.58
CA THR A 123 -13.89 -4.69 -4.43
C THR A 123 -12.37 -4.72 -4.51
N ARG A 124 -11.68 -4.46 -3.39
CA ARG A 124 -10.22 -4.50 -3.36
C ARG A 124 -9.74 -5.92 -3.21
N ILE A 125 -8.89 -6.36 -4.13
CA ILE A 125 -8.27 -7.68 -4.09
C ILE A 125 -7.07 -7.66 -3.14
N GLY A 126 -6.27 -6.60 -3.22
CA GLY A 126 -5.04 -6.45 -2.43
C GLY A 126 -3.93 -5.86 -3.28
N HIS A 127 -2.69 -6.23 -2.96
CA HIS A 127 -1.51 -5.83 -3.71
C HIS A 127 -0.67 -7.03 -4.12
N PHE A 128 0.07 -6.88 -5.22
CA PHE A 128 0.92 -7.91 -5.79
C PHE A 128 2.29 -7.34 -6.14
N HIS A 129 3.32 -8.18 -6.02
CA HIS A 129 4.65 -7.88 -6.53
C HIS A 129 4.78 -8.49 -7.91
N VAL A 130 4.99 -7.62 -8.91
CA VAL A 130 5.09 -8.05 -10.30
C VAL A 130 6.39 -7.57 -10.91
N ASP A 131 6.97 -8.42 -11.75
CA ASP A 131 8.02 -7.99 -12.67
C ASP A 131 7.41 -7.13 -13.77
N HIS A 132 8.24 -6.37 -14.48
CA HIS A 132 7.85 -5.29 -15.40
C HIS A 132 6.89 -5.68 -16.53
N ARG A 133 6.66 -6.99 -16.76
CA ARG A 133 5.92 -7.51 -17.92
C ARG A 133 4.44 -7.77 -17.65
N LEU A 134 3.92 -7.58 -16.43
CA LEU A 134 2.52 -7.87 -16.01
C LEU A 134 1.99 -9.30 -16.33
N ARG A 135 2.80 -10.17 -16.95
CA ARG A 135 2.41 -11.51 -17.41
C ARG A 135 1.85 -12.38 -16.30
N ASP A 136 2.38 -12.21 -15.08
CA ASP A 136 2.01 -13.04 -13.94
C ASP A 136 0.76 -12.55 -13.22
N LEU A 137 0.27 -11.33 -13.53
CA LEU A 137 -0.80 -10.71 -12.76
C LEU A 137 -2.10 -11.50 -12.82
N SER A 138 -2.47 -12.04 -13.99
CA SER A 138 -3.68 -12.86 -14.14
C SER A 138 -3.64 -14.10 -13.25
N HIS A 139 -2.50 -14.80 -13.24
CA HIS A 139 -2.31 -15.98 -12.41
C HIS A 139 -2.34 -15.64 -10.92
N LEU A 140 -1.64 -14.57 -10.52
CA LEU A 140 -1.61 -14.10 -9.13
C LEU A 140 -3.00 -13.69 -8.62
N VAL A 141 -3.78 -12.95 -9.43
CA VAL A 141 -5.14 -12.55 -9.07
C VAL A 141 -6.03 -13.77 -8.92
N LYS A 142 -6.01 -14.71 -9.87
CA LYS A 142 -6.84 -15.93 -9.80
C LYS A 142 -6.54 -16.77 -8.57
N ALA A 143 -5.26 -16.95 -8.25
CA ALA A 143 -4.82 -17.65 -7.06
C ALA A 143 -5.29 -16.96 -5.76
N HIS A 144 -5.44 -15.63 -5.79
CA HIS A 144 -5.88 -14.85 -4.63
C HIS A 144 -7.41 -14.74 -4.49
N THR A 145 -8.17 -14.77 -5.58
CA THR A 145 -9.63 -14.51 -5.58
C THR A 145 -10.50 -15.75 -5.73
N ASN A 146 -9.93 -16.96 -5.64
CA ASN A 146 -10.63 -18.22 -5.92
C ASN A 146 -11.35 -18.25 -7.29
N PHE A 147 -10.87 -17.47 -8.27
CA PHE A 147 -11.45 -17.53 -9.60
C PHE A 147 -11.06 -18.82 -10.30
N PRO A 148 -11.96 -19.39 -11.13
CA PRO A 148 -11.60 -20.49 -12.01
C PRO A 148 -10.38 -20.14 -12.86
N GLN A 149 -9.45 -21.08 -13.02
CA GLN A 149 -8.21 -20.84 -13.78
C GLN A 149 -8.49 -20.48 -15.25
N ASN A 150 -9.57 -21.00 -15.82
CA ASN A 150 -10.03 -20.69 -17.17
C ASN A 150 -10.81 -19.37 -17.29
N LYS A 151 -11.08 -18.66 -16.18
CA LYS A 151 -11.80 -17.38 -16.23
C LYS A 151 -10.97 -16.35 -16.99
N HIS A 152 -11.56 -15.72 -18.00
CA HIS A 152 -10.95 -14.58 -18.68
C HIS A 152 -10.97 -13.36 -17.75
N LEU A 153 -9.84 -12.67 -17.63
CA LEU A 153 -9.69 -11.44 -16.83
C LEU A 153 -9.22 -10.33 -17.75
N GLU A 154 -9.94 -9.22 -17.74
CA GLU A 154 -9.53 -7.98 -18.38
C GLU A 154 -8.92 -7.03 -17.36
N PHE A 155 -7.81 -6.42 -17.72
CA PHE A 155 -7.07 -5.50 -16.87
C PHE A 155 -7.16 -4.09 -17.43
N TYR A 156 -7.56 -3.17 -16.57
CA TYR A 156 -7.64 -1.75 -16.87
C TYR A 156 -6.67 -1.02 -15.95
N GLU A 157 -5.84 -0.16 -16.52
CA GLU A 157 -5.01 0.74 -15.73
C GLU A 157 -5.86 1.95 -15.31
N VAL A 158 -5.93 2.16 -14.00
CA VAL A 158 -6.53 3.35 -13.44
C VAL A 158 -5.59 4.53 -13.63
N LYS A 159 -5.88 5.39 -14.60
CA LYS A 159 -5.23 6.69 -14.78
C LYS A 159 -6.23 7.77 -14.37
N SER A 160 -5.83 8.78 -13.60
CA SER A 160 -6.65 10.00 -13.59
C SER A 160 -6.33 10.80 -14.83
N LYS A 161 -7.37 11.41 -15.39
CA LYS A 161 -7.15 12.57 -16.24
C LYS A 161 -6.46 13.64 -15.40
N LEU A 162 -5.38 14.20 -15.96
CA LEU A 162 -4.97 15.56 -15.69
C LEU A 162 -5.98 16.41 -16.48
N GLU A 163 -6.98 16.96 -15.81
CA GLU A 163 -7.75 18.10 -16.33
C GLU A 163 -7.28 19.36 -15.60
#